data_AF-A0A520QWP6-F1
#
_entry.id   AF-A0A520QWP6-F1
#
_cell.length_a   1.000
_cell.length_b   1.000
_cell.length_c   1.000
_cell.angle_alpha   90.00
_cell.angle_beta   90.00
_cell.angle_gamma   90.00
#
_symmetry.space_group_name_H-M   'P 1'
#
loop_
_entity.id
_entity.type
_entity.pdbx_description
1 polymer ?
#
loop_
_entity_poly.entity_id
_entity_poly.type
_entity_poly.pdbx_seq_one_letter_code
_entity_poly.pdbx_strand_id
1 'polypeptide(L)'
;MVSRQRGRWVHEALGLFSPENGLDHATASEVLRHQLEAPAWREGLREELSALLRDAETDWMSVVDNDEFRVGEFDGTGDARAFVERLLGPFV
;
A
#
# COMPACT_ATOMS: atom_id res chain seq x y z
N MET A 1 -18.53 -13.20 8.52
CA MET A 1 -17.13 -13.63 8.26
C MET A 1 -16.76 -13.11 6.89
N VAL A 2 -16.03 -11.99 6.82
CA VAL A 2 -15.60 -11.43 5.54
C VAL A 2 -14.30 -12.14 5.16
N SER A 3 -14.37 -13.04 4.18
CA SER A 3 -13.21 -13.62 3.52
C SER A 3 -12.47 -12.49 2.80
N ARG A 4 -11.45 -11.90 3.42
CA ARG A 4 -10.58 -10.93 2.75
C ARG A 4 -9.61 -11.70 1.86
N GLN A 5 -9.69 -11.45 0.55
CA GLN A 5 -8.74 -11.92 -0.45
C GLN A 5 -7.33 -11.44 -0.11
N ARG A 6 -6.31 -12.26 -0.40
CA ARG A 6 -4.89 -11.89 -0.31
C ARG A 6 -4.62 -10.66 -1.19
N GLY A 7 -3.87 -9.67 -0.71
CA GLY A 7 -3.48 -8.49 -1.48
C GLY A 7 -4.29 -7.21 -1.20
N ARG A 8 -5.09 -7.18 -0.13
CA ARG A 8 -6.02 -6.07 0.14
C ARG A 8 -5.39 -4.98 1.00
N TRP A 9 -4.48 -5.31 1.91
CA TRP A 9 -4.02 -4.35 2.93
C TRP A 9 -3.06 -3.32 2.34
N VAL A 10 -2.13 -3.75 1.49
CA VAL A 10 -1.19 -2.85 0.81
C VAL A 10 -1.94 -1.98 -0.18
N HIS A 11 -2.85 -2.55 -0.97
CA HIS A 11 -3.67 -1.79 -1.92
C HIS A 11 -4.60 -0.79 -1.21
N GLU A 12 -5.28 -1.17 -0.13
CA GLU A 12 -6.10 -0.23 0.65
C GLU A 12 -5.22 0.90 1.24
N ALA A 13 -4.03 0.59 1.74
CA ALA A 13 -3.11 1.60 2.27
C ALA A 13 -2.59 2.54 1.18
N LEU A 14 -2.17 2.01 0.03
CA LEU A 14 -1.71 2.80 -1.13
C LEU A 14 -2.83 3.66 -1.71
N GLY A 15 -4.04 3.13 -1.76
CA GLY A 15 -5.24 3.85 -2.19
C GLY A 15 -5.38 5.17 -1.45
N LEU A 16 -5.16 5.22 -0.12
CA LEU A 16 -5.22 6.47 0.66
C LEU A 16 -4.33 7.60 0.12
N PHE A 17 -3.23 7.25 -0.53
CA PHE A 17 -2.28 8.20 -1.12
C PHE A 17 -2.52 8.47 -2.61
N SER A 18 -3.54 7.84 -3.22
CA SER A 18 -3.99 8.19 -4.56
C SER A 18 -4.49 9.65 -4.61
N PRO A 19 -4.09 10.44 -5.60
CA PRO A 19 -4.64 11.78 -5.83
C PRO A 19 -6.18 11.78 -5.97
N GLU A 20 -6.77 10.68 -6.40
CA GLU A 20 -8.22 10.53 -6.61
C GLU A 20 -9.01 10.59 -5.30
N ASN A 21 -8.38 10.28 -4.16
CA ASN A 21 -8.98 10.38 -2.85
C ASN A 21 -8.99 11.83 -2.30
N GLY A 22 -8.30 12.77 -2.95
CA GLY A 22 -8.28 14.18 -2.57
C GLY A 22 -7.67 14.45 -1.19
N LEU A 23 -6.96 13.48 -0.61
CA LEU A 23 -6.28 13.63 0.67
C LEU A 23 -4.87 14.17 0.43
N ASP A 24 -4.45 15.13 1.25
CA ASP A 24 -3.03 15.44 1.34
C ASP A 24 -2.29 14.31 2.08
N HIS A 25 -0.97 14.30 1.92
CA HIS A 25 -0.13 13.24 2.47
C HIS A 25 -0.22 13.13 4.00
N ALA A 26 -0.40 14.25 4.70
CA ALA A 26 -0.53 14.27 6.15
C ALA A 26 -1.83 13.60 6.59
N THR A 27 -2.95 13.95 5.95
CA THR A 27 -4.27 13.39 6.22
C THR A 27 -4.32 11.90 5.89
N ALA A 28 -3.79 11.48 4.73
CA ALA A 28 -3.68 10.08 4.36
C ALA A 28 -2.86 9.27 5.38
N SER A 29 -1.75 9.84 5.86
CA SER A 29 -0.91 9.23 6.90
C SER A 29 -1.66 9.08 8.22
N GLU A 30 -2.40 10.08 8.67
CA GLU A 30 -3.20 10.00 9.90
C GLU A 30 -4.31 8.95 9.79
N VAL A 31 -5.01 8.88 8.65
CA VAL A 31 -6.01 7.85 8.40
C VAL A 31 -5.39 6.45 8.48
N LEU A 32 -4.23 6.25 7.84
CA LEU A 32 -3.52 4.97 7.90
C LEU A 32 -3.10 4.64 9.34
N ARG A 33 -2.55 5.59 10.11
CA ARG A 33 -2.21 5.38 11.53
C ARG A 33 -3.41 4.91 12.34
N HIS A 34 -4.57 5.55 12.14
CA HIS A 34 -5.79 5.19 12.84
C HIS A 34 -6.27 3.78 12.46
N GLN A 35 -6.17 3.38 11.18
CA GLN A 35 -6.48 2.01 10.77
C GLN A 35 -5.54 0.98 11.42
N LEU A 36 -4.26 1.31 11.57
CA LEU A 36 -3.23 0.44 12.16
C LEU A 36 -3.35 0.26 13.68
N GLU A 37 -4.19 1.06 14.36
CA GLU A 37 -4.56 0.80 15.76
C GLU A 37 -5.28 -0.55 15.90
N ALA A 38 -5.99 -1.00 14.86
CA ALA A 38 -6.57 -2.33 14.83
C ALA A 38 -5.47 -3.39 14.60
N PRO A 39 -5.29 -4.37 15.50
CA PRO A 39 -4.21 -5.37 15.38
C PRO A 39 -4.23 -6.14 14.05
N ALA A 40 -5.43 -6.52 13.57
CA ALA A 40 -5.58 -7.24 12.32
C ALA A 40 -5.11 -6.42 11.10
N TRP A 41 -5.29 -5.09 11.11
CA TRP A 41 -4.82 -4.21 10.05
C TRP A 41 -3.30 -4.12 10.03
N ARG A 42 -2.70 -3.91 11.20
CA ARG A 42 -1.25 -3.83 11.35
C ARG A 42 -0.54 -5.13 11.00
N GLU A 43 -1.05 -6.26 11.48
CA GLU A 43 -0.49 -7.58 11.16
C GLU A 43 -0.67 -7.91 9.68
N GLY A 44 -1.87 -7.67 9.13
CA GLY A 44 -2.17 -7.90 7.72
C GLY A 44 -1.29 -7.07 6.79
N LEU A 45 -1.15 -5.77 7.05
CA LEU A 45 -0.29 -4.89 6.25
C LEU A 45 1.17 -5.34 6.31
N ARG A 46 1.68 -5.62 7.51
CA ARG A 46 3.08 -6.05 7.70
C ARG A 46 3.38 -7.36 6.98
N GLU A 47 2.51 -8.35 7.11
CA GLU A 47 2.69 -9.66 6.48
C GLU A 47 2.61 -9.57 4.96
N GLU A 48 1.63 -8.84 4.44
CA GLU A 48 1.43 -8.66 3.00
C GLU A 48 2.56 -7.87 2.37
N LEU A 49 2.95 -6.74 2.95
CA LEU A 49 4.08 -5.94 2.46
C LEU A 49 5.38 -6.77 2.51
N SER A 50 5.64 -7.49 3.60
CA SER A 50 6.82 -8.36 3.69
C SER A 50 6.82 -9.47 2.65
N ALA A 51 5.66 -10.02 2.29
CA ALA A 51 5.54 -11.05 1.27
C ALA A 51 5.86 -10.49 -0.12
N LEU A 52 5.26 -9.35 -0.49
CA LEU A 52 5.52 -8.68 -1.78
C LEU A 52 7.00 -8.30 -1.92
N LEU A 53 7.61 -7.74 -0.86
CA LEU A 53 9.02 -7.32 -0.89
C LEU A 53 10.03 -8.47 -1.07
N ARG A 54 9.65 -9.67 -0.64
CA ARG A 54 10.46 -10.90 -0.79
C ARG A 54 10.24 -11.58 -2.14
N ASP A 55 9.11 -11.35 -2.77
CA ASP A 55 8.78 -11.93 -4.06
C ASP A 55 9.39 -11.09 -5.18
N ALA A 56 10.42 -11.64 -5.83
CA ALA A 56 11.14 -11.00 -6.92
C ALA A 56 10.29 -10.84 -8.19
N GLU A 57 9.21 -11.61 -8.32
CA GLU A 57 8.31 -11.58 -9.47
C GLU A 57 7.12 -10.63 -9.26
N THR A 58 7.09 -9.90 -8.13
CA THR A 58 6.05 -8.89 -7.89
C THR A 58 6.07 -7.83 -8.98
N ASP A 59 4.94 -7.69 -9.68
CA ASP A 59 4.72 -6.58 -10.61
C ASP A 59 4.34 -5.32 -9.83
N TRP A 60 5.37 -4.55 -9.45
CA TRP A 60 5.18 -3.33 -8.67
C TRP A 60 4.44 -2.23 -9.43
N MET A 61 4.40 -2.26 -10.76
CA MET A 61 3.62 -1.30 -11.53
C MET A 61 2.13 -1.52 -11.28
N SER A 62 1.66 -2.78 -11.35
CA SER A 62 0.28 -3.15 -11.03
C SER A 62 -0.11 -2.91 -9.57
N VAL A 63 0.87 -2.87 -8.64
CA VAL A 63 0.61 -2.58 -7.22
C VAL A 63 0.29 -1.10 -6.98
N VAL A 64 0.95 -0.20 -7.71
CA VAL A 64 0.82 1.27 -7.53
C VAL A 64 -0.14 1.92 -8.53
N ASP A 65 -0.49 1.21 -9.60
CA ASP A 65 -1.37 1.63 -10.67
C ASP A 65 -2.22 0.44 -11.14
N ASN A 66 -3.51 0.46 -10.82
CA ASN A 66 -4.46 -0.59 -11.17
C ASN A 66 -5.87 0.00 -11.37
N ASP A 67 -6.85 -0.86 -11.65
CA ASP A 67 -8.24 -0.46 -11.91
C ASP A 67 -8.92 0.25 -10.72
N GLU A 68 -8.38 0.15 -9.49
CA GLU A 68 -8.95 0.78 -8.29
C GLU A 68 -8.35 2.15 -7.99
N PHE A 69 -7.05 2.34 -8.24
CA PHE A 69 -6.36 3.61 -7.97
C PHE A 69 -5.03 3.73 -8.72
N ARG A 70 -4.54 4.97 -8.79
CA ARG A 70 -3.17 5.29 -9.22
C ARG A 70 -2.48 6.24 -8.25
N VAL A 71 -1.36 5.84 -7.66
CA VAL A 71 -0.65 6.67 -6.66
C VAL A 71 0.30 7.68 -7.30
N GLY A 72 0.79 7.40 -8.50
CA GLY A 72 1.72 8.29 -9.19
C GLY A 72 2.19 7.74 -10.53
N GLU A 73 3.16 8.44 -11.13
CA GLU A 73 3.85 7.99 -12.34
C GLU A 73 5.24 7.48 -11.95
N PHE A 74 5.63 6.33 -12.51
CA PHE A 74 6.89 5.66 -12.21
C PHE A 74 7.56 5.22 -13.50
N ASP A 75 8.88 5.36 -13.57
CA ASP A 75 9.66 5.00 -14.77
C ASP A 75 9.90 3.48 -14.89
N GLY A 76 9.63 2.72 -13.81
CA GLY A 76 9.64 1.26 -13.84
C GLY A 76 9.39 0.60 -12.48
N THR A 77 9.41 -0.73 -12.49
CA THR A 77 9.12 -1.57 -11.33
C THR A 77 10.03 -1.29 -10.12
N GLY A 78 11.30 -0.95 -10.36
CA GLY A 78 12.26 -0.62 -9.30
C GLY A 78 11.89 0.66 -8.55
N ASP A 79 11.45 1.69 -9.27
CA ASP A 79 11.05 2.97 -8.68
C ASP A 79 9.71 2.84 -7.95
N ALA A 80 8.76 2.09 -8.52
CA ALA A 80 7.50 1.77 -7.87
C ALA A 80 7.73 1.01 -6.55
N ARG A 81 8.60 0.00 -6.55
CA ARG A 81 9.01 -0.73 -5.34
C ARG A 81 9.62 0.21 -4.30
N ALA A 82 10.62 0.99 -4.68
CA ALA A 82 11.30 1.91 -3.77
C ALA A 82 10.35 2.96 -3.18
N PHE A 83 9.37 3.40 -3.98
CA PHE A 83 8.30 4.27 -3.51
C PHE A 83 7.43 3.60 -2.44
N VAL A 84 6.95 2.38 -2.69
CA VAL A 84 6.12 1.64 -1.72
C VAL A 84 6.90 1.38 -0.43
N GLU A 85 8.17 0.96 -0.52
CA GLU A 85 9.04 0.76 0.66
C GLU A 85 9.19 2.04 1.47
N ARG A 86 9.41 3.18 0.82
CA ARG A 86 9.54 4.48 1.50
C ARG A 86 8.22 4.97 2.09
N LEU A 87 7.11 4.74 1.39
CA LEU A 87 5.79 5.21 1.78
C LEU A 87 5.23 4.41 2.96
N LEU A 88 5.27 3.08 2.86
CA LEU A 88 4.65 2.18 3.83
C LEU A 88 5.63 1.64 4.88
N GLY A 89 6.93 1.65 4.61
CA GLY A 89 7.97 1.19 5.54
C GLY A 89 7.91 1.79 6.94
N PRO A 90 7.62 3.10 7.12
CA PRO A 90 7.47 3.69 8.46
C PRO A 90 6.30 3.14 9.30
N PHE A 91 5.39 2.38 8.69
CA PHE A 91 4.17 1.85 9.32
C PHE A 91 4.27 0.36 9.68
N VAL A 92 5.37 -0.33 9.35
CA VAL A 92 5.55 -1.78 9.52
C VAL A 92 6.78 -2.17 10.32
#